data_AF-A0A373S1W7-F1
#
_entry.id   AF-A0A373S1W7-F1
#
_cell.length_a   1.000
_cell.length_b   1.000
_cell.length_c   1.000
_cell.angle_alpha   90.00
_cell.angle_beta   90.00
_cell.angle_gamma   90.00
#
_symmetry.space_group_name_H-M   'P 1'
#
loop_
_entity.id
_entity.type
_entity.pdbx_description
1 polymer ?
#
loop_
_entity_poly.entity_id
_entity_poly.type
_entity_poly.pdbx_seq_one_letter_code
_entity_poly.pdbx_strand_id
1 'polypeptide(L)'
;MAFIIKWNLSIGIVAFMAYVVQKIMGKRLGHYWRKIVWILLTLKMCFPFWSVTEKFRQHPFMISMPAYYIGEQNQKTAIMTKMGNVSIRRWMSGEKFLLYIWIAGMILCLLFHAIQYRIWKKRIFAECKKMQKNSVLEALKKASEVCKIKKTEIWVCENQDFYSPMLFGVRNTKVLIPQEMLETENYSYEEWYLIFLHELTHQKKHDLWYKRFLQIIRDVYWFCIPMLWVQKMANIDIECVCDETVTKHMNLTQRKDYCNVILKVASKQTKKELSGVVSMVSETEILKERFYNVFLARKKLRIYVTVFLFGIIILSFSEMQIARQIWSSSHIENCPKCKAAVQGEVVWNAWENEKNVVCTHQYAWGDDLQKARYGVEKIRCNECGNFFEIKIRQEKIVCHGYND
;
A
#
# COMPACT_ATOMS: atom_id res chain seq x y z
N MET A 1 -17.72 -1.97 6.76
CA MET A 1 -16.83 -1.20 7.65
C MET A 1 -15.64 -2.04 8.16
N ALA A 2 -15.87 -3.19 8.82
CA ALA A 2 -14.81 -4.10 9.26
C ALA A 2 -13.80 -4.44 8.15
N PHE A 3 -14.27 -4.63 6.91
CA PHE A 3 -13.40 -4.92 5.77
C PHE A 3 -12.33 -3.84 5.53
N ILE A 4 -12.69 -2.55 5.45
CA ILE A 4 -11.72 -1.49 5.10
C ILE A 4 -10.72 -1.28 6.24
N ILE A 5 -11.19 -1.24 7.48
CA ILE A 5 -10.29 -1.05 8.64
C ILE A 5 -9.38 -2.27 8.79
N LYS A 6 -9.93 -3.49 8.70
CA LYS A 6 -9.15 -4.73 8.75
C LYS A 6 -8.14 -4.79 7.60
N TRP A 7 -8.55 -4.44 6.38
CA TRP A 7 -7.70 -4.40 5.19
C TRP A 7 -6.53 -3.45 5.36
N ASN A 8 -6.77 -2.22 5.80
CA ASN A 8 -5.71 -1.25 5.99
C ASN A 8 -4.80 -1.58 7.20
N LEU A 9 -5.37 -2.15 8.27
CA LEU A 9 -4.57 -2.64 9.40
C LEU A 9 -3.68 -3.81 8.98
N SER A 10 -4.22 -4.78 8.24
CA SER A 10 -3.45 -5.91 7.72
C SER A 10 -2.34 -5.42 6.78
N ILE A 11 -2.65 -4.50 5.86
CA ILE A 11 -1.64 -3.89 4.98
C ILE A 11 -0.57 -3.16 5.79
N GLY A 12 -0.94 -2.42 6.83
CA GLY A 12 0.00 -1.78 7.73
C GLY A 12 0.95 -2.78 8.41
N ILE A 13 0.41 -3.90 8.90
CA ILE A 13 1.20 -4.98 9.52
C ILE A 13 2.13 -5.62 8.48
N VAL A 14 1.63 -5.96 7.30
CA VAL A 14 2.44 -6.55 6.22
C VAL A 14 3.55 -5.58 5.77
N ALA A 15 3.25 -4.30 5.62
CA ALA A 15 4.22 -3.27 5.28
C ALA A 15 5.30 -3.13 6.35
N PHE A 16 4.90 -3.12 7.63
CA PHE A 16 5.83 -3.06 8.76
C PHE A 16 6.73 -4.31 8.83
N MET A 17 6.15 -5.50 8.69
CA MET A 17 6.90 -6.75 8.66
C MET A 17 7.88 -6.80 7.49
N ALA A 18 7.44 -6.39 6.29
CA ALA A 18 8.31 -6.28 5.14
C ALA A 18 9.48 -5.31 5.40
N TYR A 19 9.21 -4.17 6.04
CA TYR A 19 10.25 -3.22 6.47
C TYR A 19 11.23 -3.83 7.47
N VAL A 20 10.76 -4.48 8.53
CA VAL A 20 11.64 -5.12 9.54
C VAL A 20 12.49 -6.21 8.92
N VAL A 21 11.89 -7.11 8.13
CA VAL A 21 12.61 -8.20 7.45
C VAL A 21 13.66 -7.63 6.51
N GLN A 22 13.33 -6.62 5.71
CA GLN A 22 14.31 -5.99 4.83
C GLN A 22 15.39 -5.22 5.59
N LYS A 23 15.09 -4.63 6.74
CA LYS A 23 16.11 -3.97 7.56
C LYS A 23 17.13 -4.95 8.15
N ILE A 24 16.66 -6.12 8.58
CA ILE A 24 17.52 -7.17 9.18
C ILE A 24 18.23 -7.99 8.10
N MET A 25 17.47 -8.52 7.15
CA MET A 25 17.96 -9.47 6.13
C MET A 25 18.40 -8.79 4.84
N GLY A 26 18.07 -7.51 4.62
CA GLY A 26 18.38 -6.80 3.38
C GLY A 26 19.86 -6.70 3.06
N LYS A 27 20.72 -6.73 4.10
CA LYS A 27 22.17 -6.84 3.93
C LYS A 27 22.58 -8.11 3.16
N ARG A 28 21.80 -9.19 3.26
CA ARG A 28 22.06 -10.47 2.56
C ARG A 28 21.29 -10.62 1.23
N LEU A 29 20.10 -10.04 1.11
CA LEU A 29 19.23 -10.16 -0.07
C LEU A 29 19.73 -9.37 -1.31
N GLY A 30 20.47 -8.28 -1.08
CA GLY A 30 20.91 -7.37 -2.15
C GLY A 30 19.80 -6.40 -2.59
N HIS A 31 20.18 -5.20 -3.02
CA HIS A 31 19.24 -4.10 -3.26
C HIS A 31 18.31 -4.33 -4.46
N TYR A 32 18.76 -5.08 -5.47
CA TYR A 32 17.91 -5.47 -6.60
C TYR A 32 16.68 -6.29 -6.17
N TRP A 33 16.88 -7.29 -5.30
CA TRP A 33 15.78 -8.13 -4.81
C TRP A 33 14.89 -7.39 -3.81
N ARG A 34 15.48 -6.53 -2.98
CA ARG A 34 14.72 -5.62 -2.10
C ARG A 34 13.76 -4.74 -2.92
N LYS A 35 14.24 -4.15 -4.02
CA LYS A 35 13.40 -3.39 -4.97
C LYS A 35 12.25 -4.24 -5.54
N ILE A 36 12.51 -5.49 -5.95
CA ILE A 36 11.46 -6.40 -6.44
C ILE A 36 10.39 -6.65 -5.37
N VAL A 37 10.80 -6.88 -4.12
CA VAL A 37 9.84 -7.07 -3.02
C VAL A 37 8.97 -5.83 -2.87
N TRP A 38 9.54 -4.63 -2.89
CA TRP A 38 8.75 -3.41 -2.79
C TRP A 38 7.74 -3.27 -3.94
N ILE A 39 8.12 -3.65 -5.16
CA ILE A 39 7.21 -3.69 -6.32
C ILE A 39 6.08 -4.69 -6.08
N LEU A 40 6.37 -5.89 -5.58
CA LEU A 40 5.35 -6.90 -5.32
C LEU A 40 4.41 -6.49 -4.16
N LEU A 41 4.95 -5.87 -3.12
CA LEU A 41 4.17 -5.34 -2.00
C LEU A 41 3.21 -4.24 -2.48
N THR A 42 3.70 -3.28 -3.27
CA THR A 42 2.86 -2.20 -3.81
C THR A 42 1.81 -2.71 -4.79
N LEU A 43 2.16 -3.68 -5.65
CA LEU A 43 1.20 -4.33 -6.53
C LEU A 43 0.12 -5.08 -5.74
N LYS A 44 0.48 -5.79 -4.66
CA LYS A 44 -0.50 -6.40 -3.74
C LYS A 44 -1.44 -5.35 -3.15
N MET A 45 -0.93 -4.18 -2.77
CA MET A 45 -1.74 -3.10 -2.19
C MET A 45 -2.74 -2.49 -3.19
N CYS A 46 -2.48 -2.56 -4.50
CA CYS A 46 -3.42 -2.09 -5.53
C CYS A 46 -4.61 -3.01 -5.74
N PHE A 47 -4.39 -4.32 -5.61
CA PHE A 47 -5.40 -5.32 -5.89
C PHE A 47 -5.92 -5.88 -4.57
N PRO A 48 -7.13 -5.53 -4.13
CA PRO A 48 -7.85 -6.37 -3.20
C PRO A 48 -8.17 -7.68 -3.94
N PHE A 49 -7.22 -8.62 -3.93
CA PHE A 49 -7.20 -9.84 -4.73
C PHE A 49 -8.49 -10.68 -4.59
N TRP A 50 -9.25 -10.40 -3.52
CA TRP A 50 -10.57 -10.94 -3.24
C TRP A 50 -11.68 -10.48 -4.21
N SER A 51 -11.72 -9.21 -4.64
CA SER A 51 -12.88 -8.67 -5.38
C SER A 51 -12.95 -9.16 -6.85
N VAL A 52 -11.79 -9.41 -7.47
CA VAL A 52 -11.70 -9.83 -8.87
C VAL A 52 -11.95 -11.34 -9.01
N THR A 53 -11.55 -12.14 -8.02
CA THR A 53 -11.70 -13.60 -8.06
C THR A 53 -13.13 -14.07 -7.79
N GLU A 54 -13.97 -13.26 -7.13
CA GLU A 54 -15.40 -13.59 -6.97
C GLU A 54 -16.24 -13.30 -8.20
N LYS A 55 -16.06 -12.14 -8.85
CA LYS A 55 -16.82 -11.82 -10.06
C LYS A 55 -16.45 -12.69 -11.25
N PHE A 56 -15.19 -13.08 -11.40
CA PHE A 56 -14.77 -14.00 -12.47
C PHE A 56 -15.21 -15.44 -12.24
N ARG A 57 -15.60 -15.82 -11.01
CA ARG A 57 -16.08 -17.17 -10.70
C ARG A 57 -17.60 -17.30 -10.85
N GLN A 58 -18.32 -16.19 -10.99
CA GLN A 58 -19.79 -16.17 -11.10
C GLN A 58 -20.32 -16.25 -12.56
N HIS A 59 -19.49 -16.15 -13.59
CA HIS A 59 -19.91 -16.32 -14.99
C HIS A 59 -18.82 -17.03 -15.81
N PRO A 60 -19.05 -18.30 -16.21
CA PRO A 60 -19.74 -18.54 -17.47
C PRO A 60 -20.78 -19.68 -17.38
N PHE A 61 -21.85 -19.55 -18.17
CA PHE A 61 -22.99 -20.48 -18.31
C PHE A 61 -24.09 -20.38 -17.25
N MET A 62 -24.88 -19.31 -17.31
CA MET A 62 -26.33 -19.44 -17.09
C MET A 62 -27.05 -19.16 -18.40
N ILE A 63 -27.53 -20.22 -19.04
CA ILE A 63 -28.54 -20.13 -20.09
C ILE A 63 -29.85 -19.72 -19.39
N SER A 64 -30.27 -18.47 -19.55
CA SER A 64 -31.56 -18.01 -19.07
C SER A 64 -32.66 -18.50 -20.02
N MET A 65 -33.47 -19.46 -19.60
CA MET A 65 -34.78 -19.70 -20.21
C MET A 65 -35.80 -18.79 -19.52
N PRO A 66 -36.59 -18.01 -20.27
CA PRO A 66 -37.63 -17.18 -19.68
C PRO A 66 -38.86 -18.07 -19.42
N ALA A 67 -39.08 -18.45 -18.16
CA ALA A 67 -40.34 -19.07 -17.76
C ALA A 67 -41.38 -17.96 -17.56
N TYR A 68 -42.22 -17.80 -18.58
CA TYR A 68 -43.45 -17.02 -18.55
C TYR A 68 -44.43 -17.69 -17.58
N TYR A 69 -44.89 -16.98 -16.55
CA TYR A 69 -46.09 -17.38 -15.81
C TYR A 69 -47.00 -16.18 -15.57
N ILE A 70 -48.22 -16.36 -16.07
CA ILE A 70 -49.43 -15.55 -15.96
C ILE A 70 -50.15 -15.91 -14.65
N GLY A 71 -50.83 -14.92 -14.06
CA GLY A 71 -51.90 -15.11 -13.08
C GLY A 71 -51.43 -15.02 -11.63
N GLU A 72 -52.11 -14.36 -10.70
CA GLU A 72 -53.38 -13.65 -10.74
C GLU A 72 -53.38 -12.78 -9.47
N GLN A 73 -53.95 -11.58 -9.57
CA GLN A 73 -54.06 -10.65 -8.44
C GLN A 73 -54.91 -11.27 -7.33
N ASN A 74 -54.50 -11.10 -6.08
CA ASN A 74 -55.44 -10.69 -5.03
C ASN A 74 -54.73 -9.98 -3.88
N GLN A 75 -54.95 -8.67 -3.83
CA GLN A 75 -54.65 -7.80 -2.71
C GLN A 75 -55.46 -8.23 -1.48
N LYS A 76 -54.81 -8.26 -0.30
CA LYS A 76 -55.46 -7.79 0.92
C LYS A 76 -54.55 -6.82 1.65
N THR A 77 -55.03 -5.60 1.61
CA THR A 77 -54.67 -4.40 2.35
C THR A 77 -54.58 -4.64 3.86
N ALA A 78 -53.54 -4.10 4.47
CA ALA A 78 -53.59 -3.61 5.84
C ALA A 78 -53.01 -2.19 5.84
N ILE A 79 -53.93 -1.23 5.83
CA ILE A 79 -53.66 0.18 6.09
C ILE A 79 -53.48 0.29 7.61
N MET A 80 -52.30 0.67 8.09
CA MET A 80 -52.18 1.35 9.38
C MET A 80 -51.09 2.43 9.31
N THR A 81 -51.61 3.68 9.34
CA THR A 81 -51.05 4.87 10.00
C THR A 81 -49.57 5.18 9.78
N LYS A 82 -49.32 5.91 8.70
CA LYS A 82 -48.11 6.72 8.51
C LYS A 82 -48.18 7.94 9.45
N MET A 83 -47.76 7.78 10.71
CA MET A 83 -47.36 8.95 11.52
C MET A 83 -46.05 9.47 10.96
N GLY A 84 -46.10 10.69 10.42
CA GLY A 84 -44.95 11.38 9.87
C GLY A 84 -43.95 11.73 10.96
N ASN A 85 -42.91 10.92 11.08
CA ASN A 85 -41.62 11.43 11.52
C ASN A 85 -40.89 11.91 10.26
N VAL A 86 -40.80 13.23 10.10
CA VAL A 86 -39.86 13.86 9.17
C VAL A 86 -38.46 13.39 9.59
N SER A 87 -37.98 12.34 8.93
CA SER A 87 -36.68 11.72 9.20
C SER A 87 -35.57 12.58 8.62
N ILE A 88 -35.30 13.73 9.23
CA ILE A 88 -34.04 14.43 9.03
C ILE A 88 -33.00 13.71 9.89
N ARG A 89 -32.03 13.06 9.20
CA ARG A 89 -30.84 12.33 9.70
C ARG A 89 -31.01 10.85 10.08
N ARG A 90 -31.31 10.01 9.07
CA ARG A 90 -30.74 8.64 8.99
C ARG A 90 -29.64 8.53 7.92
N TRP A 91 -29.07 9.67 7.53
CA TRP A 91 -28.05 9.78 6.48
C TRP A 91 -26.60 9.65 6.99
N MET A 92 -26.42 9.41 8.28
CA MET A 92 -25.12 9.12 8.89
C MET A 92 -25.26 7.95 9.87
N SER A 93 -25.54 6.74 9.36
CA SER A 93 -25.05 5.56 10.07
C SER A 93 -23.52 5.69 10.12
N GLY A 94 -22.92 5.61 11.32
CA GLY A 94 -21.46 5.73 11.52
C GLY A 94 -20.64 4.79 10.63
N GLU A 95 -21.28 3.75 10.08
CA GLU A 95 -20.72 2.76 9.17
C GLU A 95 -20.32 3.30 7.79
N LYS A 96 -21.06 4.28 7.26
CA LYS A 96 -20.73 4.93 5.98
C LYS A 96 -19.77 6.11 6.19
N PHE A 97 -19.82 6.71 7.38
CA PHE A 97 -19.02 7.88 7.74
C PHE A 97 -17.50 7.62 7.64
N LEU A 98 -17.01 6.47 8.11
CA LEU A 98 -15.58 6.12 8.02
C LEU A 98 -15.08 5.91 6.58
N LEU A 99 -15.92 5.38 5.70
CA LEU A 99 -15.60 5.28 4.27
C LEU A 99 -15.47 6.68 3.67
N TYR A 100 -16.40 7.59 3.99
CA TYR A 100 -16.32 8.97 3.52
C TYR A 100 -15.08 9.70 4.05
N ILE A 101 -14.70 9.49 5.31
CA ILE A 101 -13.44 10.03 5.87
C ILE A 101 -12.23 9.47 5.10
N TRP A 102 -12.20 8.15 4.86
CA TRP A 102 -11.10 7.52 4.12
C TRP A 102 -10.96 8.10 2.71
N ILE A 103 -12.06 8.18 1.96
CA ILE A 103 -12.10 8.75 0.60
C ILE A 103 -11.70 10.23 0.65
N ALA A 104 -12.23 11.00 1.60
CA ALA A 104 -11.91 12.41 1.76
C ALA A 104 -10.42 12.63 2.05
N GLY A 105 -9.83 11.84 2.95
CA GLY A 105 -8.41 11.88 3.26
C GLY A 105 -7.54 11.52 2.05
N MET A 106 -7.88 10.45 1.32
CA MET A 106 -7.20 10.08 0.08
C MET A 106 -7.24 11.22 -0.95
N ILE A 107 -8.42 11.79 -1.20
CA ILE A 107 -8.58 12.92 -2.14
C ILE A 107 -7.77 14.12 -1.68
N LEU A 108 -7.81 14.46 -0.39
CA LEU A 108 -7.07 15.58 0.18
C LEU A 108 -5.55 15.39 0.00
N CYS A 109 -5.01 14.21 0.32
CA CYS A 109 -3.59 13.90 0.13
C CYS A 109 -3.18 13.97 -1.34
N LEU A 110 -3.98 13.38 -2.24
CA LEU A 110 -3.70 13.42 -3.68
C LEU A 110 -3.75 14.85 -4.24
N LEU A 111 -4.75 15.64 -3.85
CA LEU A 111 -4.87 17.04 -4.26
C LEU A 111 -3.72 17.88 -3.72
N PHE A 112 -3.34 17.69 -2.46
CA PHE A 112 -2.22 18.38 -1.84
C PHE A 112 -0.92 18.14 -2.62
N HIS A 113 -0.56 16.88 -2.89
CA HIS A 113 0.64 16.57 -3.67
C HIS A 113 0.53 17.01 -5.14
N ALA A 114 -0.67 16.96 -5.74
CA ALA A 114 -0.89 17.44 -7.10
C ALA A 114 -0.72 18.96 -7.21
N ILE A 115 -1.24 19.72 -6.23
CA ILE A 115 -1.08 21.18 -6.15
C ILE A 115 0.39 21.54 -5.93
N GLN A 116 1.06 20.89 -4.97
CA GLN A 116 2.50 21.07 -4.75
C GLN A 116 3.30 20.82 -6.03
N TYR A 117 3.04 19.72 -6.72
CA TYR A 117 3.71 19.39 -7.98
C TYR A 117 3.46 20.46 -9.06
N ARG A 118 2.24 21.00 -9.15
CA ARG A 118 1.90 22.06 -10.12
C ARG A 118 2.59 23.38 -9.78
N ILE A 119 2.57 23.81 -8.52
CA ILE A 119 3.24 25.03 -8.06
C ILE A 119 4.75 24.92 -8.32
N TRP A 120 5.35 23.80 -7.90
CA TRP A 120 6.77 23.53 -8.09
C TRP A 120 7.15 23.50 -9.58
N LYS A 121 6.36 22.80 -10.42
CA LYS A 121 6.55 22.80 -11.87
C LYS A 121 6.50 24.21 -12.45
N LYS A 122 5.51 25.02 -12.07
CA LYS A 122 5.36 26.39 -12.59
C LYS A 122 6.56 27.25 -12.20
N ARG A 123 7.01 27.16 -10.95
CA ARG A 123 8.15 27.92 -10.43
C ARG A 123 9.46 27.51 -11.11
N ILE A 124 9.75 26.21 -11.19
CA ILE A 124 10.97 25.71 -11.84
C ILE A 124 11.03 26.15 -13.30
N PHE A 125 10.00 25.84 -14.10
CA PHE A 125 10.06 26.12 -15.53
C PHE A 125 9.93 27.60 -15.90
N ALA A 126 9.59 28.49 -14.95
CA ALA A 126 9.67 29.93 -15.17
C ALA A 126 11.13 30.43 -15.28
N GLU A 127 12.05 29.74 -14.61
CA GLU A 127 13.46 30.14 -14.49
C GLU A 127 14.42 29.13 -15.15
N CYS A 128 13.90 28.14 -15.87
CA CYS A 128 14.74 27.18 -16.59
C CYS A 128 15.00 27.60 -18.03
N LYS A 129 16.26 27.48 -18.45
CA LYS A 129 16.72 27.67 -19.82
C LYS A 129 17.23 26.35 -20.38
N LYS A 130 17.21 26.18 -21.71
CA LYS A 130 17.84 25.01 -22.34
C LYS A 130 19.35 25.09 -22.20
N MET A 131 20.01 23.97 -21.96
CA MET A 131 21.47 23.89 -21.92
C MET A 131 22.08 24.26 -23.28
N GLN A 132 23.07 25.15 -23.28
CA GLN A 132 23.79 25.58 -24.49
C GLN A 132 25.29 25.24 -24.47
N LYS A 133 25.86 24.83 -23.32
CA LYS A 133 27.29 24.56 -23.21
C LYS A 133 27.67 23.24 -23.91
N ASN A 134 28.41 23.32 -25.01
CA ASN A 134 28.78 22.17 -25.85
C ASN A 134 29.47 21.03 -25.08
N SER A 135 30.43 21.35 -24.21
CA SER A 135 31.16 20.33 -23.44
C SER A 135 30.25 19.46 -22.55
N VAL A 136 29.18 20.04 -22.01
CA VAL A 136 28.20 19.33 -21.17
C VAL A 136 27.24 18.52 -22.04
N LEU A 137 26.85 19.06 -23.19
CA LEU A 137 26.02 18.35 -24.18
C LEU A 137 26.73 17.12 -24.76
N GLU A 138 28.04 17.20 -24.98
CA GLU A 138 28.86 16.07 -25.43
C GLU A 138 28.94 14.96 -24.38
N ALA A 139 29.13 15.31 -23.11
CA ALA A 139 29.10 14.33 -22.01
C ALA A 139 27.75 13.61 -21.90
N LEU A 140 26.64 14.35 -22.06
CA LEU A 140 25.30 13.76 -22.13
C LEU A 140 25.17 12.83 -23.32
N LYS A 141 25.61 13.25 -24.51
CA LYS A 141 25.50 12.45 -25.74
C LYS A 141 26.18 11.09 -25.55
N LYS A 142 27.41 11.08 -25.03
CA LYS A 142 28.15 9.86 -24.70
C LYS A 142 27.38 8.97 -23.71
N ALA A 143 26.83 9.54 -22.63
CA ALA A 143 26.03 8.80 -21.66
C ALA A 143 24.72 8.24 -22.27
N SER A 144 24.08 9.01 -23.16
CA SER A 144 22.86 8.63 -23.85
C SER A 144 23.05 7.47 -24.81
N GLU A 145 24.17 7.44 -25.53
CA GLU A 145 24.58 6.33 -26.39
C GLU A 145 24.76 5.03 -25.58
N VAL A 146 25.47 5.11 -24.45
CA VAL A 146 25.66 3.97 -23.54
C VAL A 146 24.34 3.46 -22.98
N CYS A 147 23.46 4.37 -22.55
CA CYS A 147 22.15 4.03 -22.02
C CYS A 147 21.14 3.57 -23.10
N LYS A 148 21.43 3.83 -24.39
CA LYS A 148 20.55 3.61 -25.55
C LYS A 148 19.26 4.44 -25.48
N ILE A 149 19.37 5.69 -25.04
CA ILE A 149 18.24 6.64 -24.95
C ILE A 149 18.32 7.59 -26.15
N LYS A 150 17.22 7.71 -26.91
CA LYS A 150 17.21 8.46 -28.17
C LYS A 150 16.95 9.96 -28.00
N LYS A 151 16.27 10.37 -26.93
CA LYS A 151 15.88 11.76 -26.68
C LYS A 151 15.87 12.06 -25.19
N THR A 152 16.77 12.93 -24.75
CA THR A 152 16.74 13.54 -23.42
C THR A 152 17.08 15.02 -23.56
N GLU A 153 16.21 15.88 -23.05
CA GLU A 153 16.48 17.32 -23.01
C GLU A 153 17.13 17.69 -21.67
N ILE A 154 18.15 18.55 -21.72
CA ILE A 154 18.73 19.17 -20.52
C ILE A 154 18.19 20.58 -20.36
N TRP A 155 17.75 20.87 -19.15
CA TRP A 155 17.30 22.18 -18.72
C TRP A 155 18.15 22.62 -17.53
N VAL A 156 18.70 23.82 -17.63
CA VAL A 156 19.42 24.50 -16.56
C VAL A 156 18.44 25.38 -15.83
N CYS A 157 18.43 25.36 -14.51
CA CYS A 157 17.50 26.14 -13.72
C CYS A 157 18.24 26.98 -12.68
N GLU A 158 17.88 28.25 -12.58
CA GLU A 158 18.46 29.24 -11.65
C GLU A 158 17.91 29.10 -10.22
N ASN A 159 16.82 28.33 -10.05
CA ASN A 159 16.08 28.23 -8.80
C ASN A 159 16.85 27.50 -7.67
N GLN A 160 16.80 28.05 -6.46
CA GLN A 160 17.36 27.50 -5.21
C GLN A 160 16.55 26.35 -4.59
N ASP A 161 15.47 25.89 -5.21
CA ASP A 161 14.65 24.79 -4.67
C ASP A 161 15.34 23.41 -4.76
N PHE A 162 16.43 23.27 -5.53
CA PHE A 162 17.18 22.01 -5.65
C PHE A 162 18.67 22.19 -5.98
N TYR A 163 19.53 21.31 -5.46
CA TYR A 163 21.00 21.43 -5.52
C TYR A 163 21.71 20.26 -6.19
N SER A 164 20.97 19.24 -6.59
CA SER A 164 21.49 18.06 -7.29
C SER A 164 20.81 17.92 -8.66
N PRO A 165 21.49 17.38 -9.68
CA PRO A 165 20.83 16.98 -10.92
C PRO A 165 19.67 16.06 -10.61
N MET A 166 18.59 16.17 -11.38
CA MET A 166 17.42 15.32 -11.19
C MET A 166 16.62 15.13 -12.46
N LEU A 167 15.93 14.00 -12.54
CA LEU A 167 14.93 13.75 -13.57
C LEU A 167 13.59 14.44 -13.26
N PHE A 168 13.06 15.16 -14.24
CA PHE A 168 11.71 15.73 -14.19
C PHE A 168 10.85 15.21 -15.34
N GLY A 169 9.60 14.89 -15.04
CA GLY A 169 8.61 14.52 -16.05
C GLY A 169 8.56 13.02 -16.31
N VAL A 170 7.35 12.48 -16.23
CA VAL A 170 7.10 11.04 -16.23
C VAL A 170 6.99 10.47 -17.66
N ARG A 171 6.42 11.25 -18.61
CA ARG A 171 6.27 10.86 -20.02
C ARG A 171 7.36 11.47 -20.93
N ASN A 172 7.69 12.74 -20.69
CA ASN A 172 8.78 13.45 -21.36
C ASN A 172 9.82 13.81 -20.31
N THR A 173 10.68 12.85 -20.01
CA THR A 173 11.70 13.01 -18.98
C THR A 173 12.78 13.99 -19.44
N LYS A 174 13.05 14.98 -18.61
CA LYS A 174 14.04 16.03 -18.77
C LYS A 174 15.04 15.91 -17.64
N VAL A 175 16.32 16.15 -17.93
CA VAL A 175 17.35 16.28 -16.89
C VAL A 175 17.39 17.76 -16.49
N LEU A 176 17.11 18.03 -15.22
CA LEU A 176 17.25 19.36 -14.64
C LEU A 176 18.61 19.46 -13.97
N ILE A 177 19.31 20.56 -14.21
CA ILE A 177 20.62 20.86 -13.62
C ILE A 177 20.54 22.22 -12.91
N PRO A 178 20.94 22.33 -11.63
CA PRO A 178 21.08 23.62 -10.96
C PRO A 178 22.15 24.49 -11.63
N GLN A 179 21.89 25.78 -11.83
CA GLN A 179 22.86 26.71 -12.43
C GLN A 179 24.16 26.81 -11.61
N GLU A 180 24.07 26.70 -10.29
CA GLU A 180 25.22 26.70 -9.38
C GLU A 180 26.28 25.65 -9.77
N MET A 181 25.87 24.47 -10.25
CA MET A 181 26.77 23.41 -10.69
C MET A 181 27.55 23.74 -11.97
N LEU A 182 27.09 24.70 -12.78
CA LEU A 182 27.75 25.10 -14.01
C LEU A 182 28.70 26.27 -13.81
N GLU A 183 28.33 27.20 -12.92
CA GLU A 183 29.01 28.48 -12.73
C GLU A 183 30.01 28.43 -11.59
N THR A 184 29.64 27.84 -10.46
CA THR A 184 30.47 27.84 -9.25
C THR A 184 31.32 26.58 -9.10
N GLU A 185 30.94 25.50 -9.78
CA GLU A 185 31.58 24.21 -9.65
C GLU A 185 32.30 23.82 -10.94
N ASN A 186 33.62 23.67 -10.84
CA ASN A 186 34.40 23.16 -11.96
C ASN A 186 34.27 21.64 -12.02
N TYR A 187 33.27 21.16 -12.75
CA TYR A 187 33.13 19.75 -13.11
C TYR A 187 33.87 19.45 -14.41
N SER A 188 34.77 18.47 -14.36
CA SER A 188 35.42 17.95 -15.54
C SER A 188 34.44 17.22 -16.47
N TYR A 189 34.85 16.98 -17.72
CA TYR A 189 34.06 16.22 -18.68
C TYR A 189 33.67 14.83 -18.14
N GLU A 190 34.60 14.12 -17.50
CA GLU A 190 34.35 12.78 -16.97
C GLU A 190 33.39 12.81 -15.77
N GLU A 191 33.45 13.84 -14.92
CA GLU A 191 32.48 13.99 -13.83
C GLU A 191 31.06 14.24 -14.37
N TRP A 192 30.91 15.12 -15.38
CA TRP A 192 29.63 15.33 -16.07
C TRP A 192 29.11 14.05 -16.70
N TYR A 193 29.99 13.29 -17.36
CA TYR A 193 29.63 12.01 -17.96
C TYR A 193 29.09 11.03 -16.90
N LEU A 194 29.74 10.92 -15.74
CA LEU A 194 29.29 10.05 -14.65
C LEU A 194 27.95 10.51 -14.04
N ILE A 195 27.74 11.82 -13.88
CA ILE A 195 26.45 12.40 -13.45
C ILE A 195 25.33 12.01 -14.43
N PHE A 196 25.54 12.22 -15.73
CA PHE A 196 24.54 11.87 -16.73
C PHE A 196 24.32 10.37 -16.85
N LEU A 197 25.37 9.56 -16.71
CA LEU A 197 25.25 8.11 -16.72
C LEU A 197 24.34 7.62 -15.58
N HIS A 198 24.44 8.23 -14.40
CA HIS A 198 23.55 7.97 -13.25
C HIS A 198 22.10 8.38 -13.55
N GLU A 199 21.85 9.63 -13.93
CA GLU A 199 20.50 10.12 -14.19
C GLU A 199 19.81 9.36 -15.35
N LEU A 200 20.53 9.09 -16.44
CA LEU A 200 20.00 8.33 -17.57
C LEU A 200 19.74 6.86 -17.22
N THR A 201 20.48 6.30 -16.25
CA THR A 201 20.19 4.94 -15.74
C THR A 201 18.85 4.92 -15.00
N HIS A 202 18.53 5.94 -14.21
CA HIS A 202 17.20 6.09 -13.61
C HIS A 202 16.09 6.23 -14.66
N GLN A 203 16.35 7.00 -15.73
CA GLN A 203 15.40 7.17 -16.83
C GLN A 203 15.13 5.83 -17.53
N LYS A 204 16.19 5.07 -17.84
CA LYS A 204 16.10 3.74 -18.47
C LYS A 204 15.31 2.73 -17.63
N LYS A 205 15.42 2.82 -16.31
CA LYS A 205 14.71 1.94 -15.37
C LYS A 205 13.31 2.41 -14.99
N HIS A 206 12.88 3.57 -15.51
CA HIS A 206 11.61 4.21 -15.15
C HIS A 206 11.47 4.43 -13.63
N ASP A 207 12.59 4.73 -12.96
CA ASP A 207 12.57 4.88 -11.50
C ASP A 207 11.69 6.04 -11.04
N LEU A 208 11.56 7.09 -11.84
CA LEU A 208 10.64 8.20 -11.57
C LEU A 208 9.18 7.76 -11.58
N TRP A 209 8.78 6.85 -12.48
CA TRP A 209 7.42 6.26 -12.47
C TRP A 209 7.18 5.49 -11.19
N TYR A 210 8.15 4.66 -10.79
CA TYR A 210 8.01 3.84 -9.60
C TYR A 210 7.98 4.68 -8.31
N LYS A 211 8.83 5.72 -8.19
CA LYS A 211 8.79 6.68 -7.07
C LYS A 211 7.42 7.39 -6.99
N ARG A 212 6.84 7.78 -8.14
CA ARG A 212 5.50 8.40 -8.20
C ARG A 212 4.39 7.42 -7.83
N PHE A 213 4.48 6.19 -8.28
CA PHE A 213 3.53 5.15 -7.93
C PHE A 213 3.55 4.85 -6.43
N LEU A 214 4.73 4.72 -5.81
CA LEU A 214 4.88 4.58 -4.35
C LEU A 214 4.24 5.73 -3.57
N GLN A 215 4.40 6.98 -4.05
CA GLN A 215 3.75 8.15 -3.46
C GLN A 215 2.21 8.02 -3.51
N ILE A 216 1.65 7.64 -4.66
CA ILE A 216 0.19 7.46 -4.82
C ILE A 216 -0.32 6.39 -3.86
N ILE A 217 0.37 5.24 -3.76
CA ILE A 217 -0.01 4.18 -2.81
C ILE A 217 0.01 4.70 -1.37
N ARG A 218 1.06 5.41 -0.99
CA ARG A 218 1.13 6.03 0.34
C ARG A 218 -0.03 7.01 0.58
N ASP A 219 -0.43 7.79 -0.42
CA ASP A 219 -1.55 8.74 -0.30
C ASP A 219 -2.92 8.02 -0.20
N VAL A 220 -3.08 6.87 -0.85
CA VAL A 220 -4.25 5.98 -0.67
C VAL A 220 -4.30 5.41 0.75
N TYR A 221 -3.12 5.02 1.27
CA TYR A 221 -2.93 4.45 2.60
C TYR A 221 -2.40 5.49 3.60
N TRP A 222 -2.89 6.75 3.53
CA TRP A 222 -2.30 7.90 4.23
C TRP A 222 -2.20 7.77 5.76
N PHE A 223 -3.05 6.97 6.36
CA PHE A 223 -3.07 6.69 7.81
C PHE A 223 -2.19 5.49 8.20
N CYS A 224 -1.67 4.73 7.24
CA CYS A 224 -0.74 3.63 7.48
C CYS A 224 0.68 4.17 7.64
N ILE A 225 1.04 4.57 8.86
CA ILE A 225 2.38 5.11 9.21
C ILE A 225 3.55 4.26 8.63
N PRO A 226 3.51 2.91 8.65
CA PRO A 226 4.61 2.10 8.10
C PRO A 226 4.94 2.36 6.63
N MET A 227 4.00 2.92 5.85
CA MET A 227 4.22 3.27 4.46
C MET A 227 5.27 4.36 4.27
N LEU A 228 5.47 5.24 5.26
CA LEU A 228 6.54 6.25 5.24
C LEU A 228 7.92 5.58 5.28
N TRP A 229 8.09 4.56 6.12
CA TRP A 229 9.34 3.81 6.22
C TRP A 229 9.58 2.96 4.98
N VAL A 230 8.54 2.33 4.45
CA VAL A 230 8.61 1.57 3.19
C VAL A 230 9.05 2.47 2.03
N GLN A 231 8.45 3.65 1.86
CA GLN A 231 8.82 4.59 0.80
C GLN A 231 10.29 5.03 0.95
N LYS A 232 10.72 5.38 2.16
CA LYS A 232 12.10 5.79 2.43
C LYS A 232 13.09 4.67 2.08
N MET A 233 12.84 3.45 2.54
CA MET A 233 13.72 2.30 2.29
C MET A 233 13.75 1.91 0.81
N ALA A 234 12.59 1.93 0.15
CA ALA A 234 12.48 1.68 -1.28
C ALA A 234 13.26 2.71 -2.11
N ASN A 235 13.25 4.00 -1.72
CA ASN A 235 14.05 5.03 -2.37
C ASN A 235 15.56 4.74 -2.26
N ILE A 236 16.04 4.36 -1.07
CA ILE A 236 17.46 3.99 -0.89
C ILE A 236 17.84 2.78 -1.77
N ASP A 237 16.96 1.77 -1.84
CA ASP A 237 17.16 0.61 -2.69
C ASP A 237 17.21 0.96 -4.18
N ILE A 238 16.39 1.92 -4.63
CA ILE A 238 16.42 2.42 -6.00
C ILE A 238 17.77 3.06 -6.32
N GLU A 239 18.30 3.92 -5.44
CA GLU A 239 19.61 4.55 -5.60
C GLU A 239 20.72 3.51 -5.67
N CYS A 240 20.73 2.55 -4.73
CA CYS A 240 21.74 1.49 -4.69
C CYS A 240 21.71 0.62 -5.96
N VAL A 241 20.51 0.29 -6.47
CA VAL A 241 20.34 -0.48 -7.71
C VAL A 241 20.79 0.33 -8.94
N CYS A 242 20.62 1.65 -8.93
CA CYS A 242 21.16 2.53 -9.96
C CYS A 242 22.69 2.52 -9.94
N ASP A 243 23.29 2.78 -8.77
CA ASP A 243 24.74 2.79 -8.56
C ASP A 243 25.39 1.46 -8.97
N GLU A 244 24.81 0.32 -8.58
CA GLU A 244 25.29 -1.01 -8.97
C GLU A 244 25.28 -1.21 -10.49
N THR A 245 24.31 -0.62 -11.19
CA THR A 245 24.20 -0.75 -12.64
C THR A 245 25.19 0.13 -13.39
N VAL A 246 25.40 1.36 -12.91
CA VAL A 246 26.42 2.26 -13.44
C VAL A 246 27.81 1.65 -13.27
N THR A 247 28.09 1.10 -12.09
CA THR A 247 29.42 0.60 -11.71
C THR A 247 29.70 -0.85 -12.12
N LYS A 248 28.73 -1.53 -12.75
CA LYS A 248 28.81 -2.96 -13.08
C LYS A 248 30.06 -3.35 -13.87
N HIS A 249 30.47 -2.51 -14.80
CA HIS A 249 31.61 -2.74 -15.70
C HIS A 249 32.82 -1.85 -15.37
N MET A 250 32.77 -1.13 -14.24
CA MET A 250 33.85 -0.26 -13.79
C MET A 250 34.87 -1.03 -12.96
N ASN A 251 36.16 -0.72 -13.17
CA ASN A 251 37.24 -1.17 -12.29
C ASN A 251 37.24 -0.41 -10.95
N LEU A 252 38.10 -0.81 -10.00
CA LEU A 252 38.12 -0.21 -8.65
C LEU A 252 38.40 1.29 -8.67
N THR A 253 39.29 1.77 -9.53
CA THR A 253 39.62 3.20 -9.68
C THR A 253 38.40 3.98 -10.19
N GLN A 254 37.78 3.51 -11.26
CA GLN A 254 36.57 4.12 -11.83
C GLN A 254 35.40 4.14 -10.83
N ARG A 255 35.25 3.10 -10.00
CA ARG A 255 34.26 3.07 -8.91
C ARG A 255 34.55 4.13 -7.84
N LYS A 256 35.82 4.33 -7.49
CA LYS A 256 36.24 5.39 -6.58
C LYS A 256 35.92 6.77 -7.15
N ASP A 257 36.24 7.00 -8.42
CA ASP A 257 35.95 8.26 -9.11
C ASP A 257 34.44 8.53 -9.15
N TYR A 258 33.64 7.50 -9.44
CA TYR A 258 32.18 7.58 -9.37
C TYR A 258 31.66 7.95 -7.98
N CYS A 259 32.15 7.30 -6.92
CA CYS A 259 31.77 7.64 -5.55
C CYS A 259 32.19 9.07 -5.16
N ASN A 260 33.35 9.54 -5.63
CA ASN A 260 33.78 10.93 -5.41
C ASN A 260 32.84 11.94 -6.08
N VAL A 261 32.36 11.64 -7.29
CA VAL A 261 31.35 12.47 -7.98
C VAL A 261 30.05 12.53 -7.18
N ILE A 262 29.53 11.39 -6.72
CA ILE A 262 28.33 11.37 -5.88
C ILE A 262 28.56 12.15 -4.58
N LEU A 263 29.72 11.99 -3.94
CA LEU A 263 30.06 12.71 -2.72
C LEU A 263 30.09 14.22 -2.94
N LYS A 264 30.69 14.67 -4.05
CA LYS A 264 30.77 16.08 -4.46
C LYS A 264 29.37 16.67 -4.61
N VAL A 265 28.49 16.00 -5.35
CA VAL A 265 27.09 16.41 -5.55
C VAL A 265 26.30 16.40 -4.23
N ALA A 266 26.41 15.34 -3.42
CA ALA A 266 25.64 15.19 -2.18
C ALA A 266 26.07 16.18 -1.09
N SER A 267 27.36 16.54 -1.00
CA SER A 267 27.91 17.42 0.04
C SER A 267 27.29 18.82 0.07
N LYS A 268 26.70 19.27 -1.05
CA LYS A 268 26.04 20.57 -1.17
C LYS A 268 24.59 20.55 -0.72
N GLN A 269 23.90 19.44 -0.93
CA GLN A 269 22.54 19.24 -0.44
C GLN A 269 22.48 19.31 1.10
N THR A 270 23.40 18.61 1.78
CA THR A 270 23.43 18.54 3.25
C THR A 270 23.74 19.88 3.94
N LYS A 271 24.50 20.79 3.29
CA LYS A 271 24.88 22.09 3.88
C LYS A 271 23.71 23.05 4.10
N LYS A 272 22.61 22.93 3.35
CA LYS A 272 21.46 23.84 3.43
C LYS A 272 20.23 23.21 4.09
N GLU A 273 20.05 21.88 4.00
CA GLU A 273 19.00 21.15 4.74
C GLU A 273 19.21 21.19 6.28
N LEU A 274 20.45 21.33 6.75
CA LEU A 274 20.75 21.56 8.18
C LEU A 274 20.15 22.87 8.74
N SER A 275 19.67 23.79 7.88
CA SER A 275 19.06 25.06 8.30
C SER A 275 17.57 24.95 8.70
N GLY A 276 16.93 23.78 8.59
CA GLY A 276 15.50 23.65 8.88
C GLY A 276 15.04 22.21 9.21
N VAL A 277 15.17 21.82 10.48
CA VAL A 277 14.48 20.70 11.16
C VAL A 277 14.85 19.24 10.78
N VAL A 278 15.26 18.52 11.84
CA VAL A 278 15.45 17.06 12.07
C VAL A 278 15.02 16.10 10.94
N SER A 279 15.98 15.67 10.11
CA SER A 279 15.90 14.42 9.37
C SER A 279 16.37 13.25 10.25
N MET A 280 15.43 12.45 10.75
CA MET A 280 15.65 11.36 11.73
C MET A 280 16.40 10.12 11.21
N VAL A 281 17.03 10.19 10.02
CA VAL A 281 18.09 9.28 9.55
C VAL A 281 19.04 10.15 8.75
N SER A 282 20.31 10.19 9.13
CA SER A 282 21.26 11.11 8.52
C SER A 282 21.43 10.79 7.03
N GLU A 283 21.40 11.81 6.17
CA GLU A 283 21.74 11.67 4.74
C GLU A 283 23.10 10.97 4.54
N THR A 284 23.98 11.11 5.53
CA THR A 284 25.27 10.44 5.59
C THR A 284 25.16 8.91 5.69
N GLU A 285 24.18 8.37 6.41
CA GLU A 285 23.92 6.91 6.45
C GLU A 285 23.48 6.38 5.09
N ILE A 286 22.62 7.14 4.40
CA ILE A 286 22.16 6.78 3.04
C ILE A 286 23.35 6.75 2.09
N LEU A 287 24.21 7.77 2.14
CA LEU A 287 25.40 7.83 1.30
C LEU A 287 26.39 6.70 1.60
N LYS A 288 26.58 6.37 2.89
CA LYS A 288 27.39 5.22 3.31
C LYS A 288 26.84 3.90 2.75
N GLU A 289 25.52 3.69 2.78
CA GLU A 289 24.90 2.48 2.24
C GLU A 289 25.12 2.36 0.73
N ARG A 290 25.02 3.47 -0.01
CA ARG A 290 25.33 3.53 -1.45
C ARG A 290 26.77 3.14 -1.75
N PHE A 291 27.74 3.75 -1.07
CA PHE A 291 29.17 3.46 -1.29
C PHE A 291 29.52 2.03 -0.92
N TYR A 292 29.01 1.55 0.22
CA TYR A 292 29.15 0.16 0.62
C TYR A 292 28.64 -0.78 -0.47
N ASN A 293 27.50 -0.47 -1.11
CA ASN A 293 26.95 -1.28 -2.21
C ASN A 293 27.83 -1.26 -3.48
N VAL A 294 28.43 -0.12 -3.84
CA VAL A 294 29.30 0.00 -5.02
C VAL A 294 30.56 -0.87 -4.91
N PHE A 295 31.14 -0.96 -3.71
CA PHE A 295 32.39 -1.70 -3.50
C PHE A 295 32.18 -3.19 -3.22
N LEU A 296 31.02 -3.60 -2.71
CA LEU A 296 30.78 -5.01 -2.37
C LEU A 296 30.17 -5.82 -3.50
N ALA A 297 30.95 -6.77 -4.00
CA ALA A 297 30.44 -7.88 -4.80
C ALA A 297 29.72 -8.90 -3.89
N ARG A 298 28.41 -8.74 -3.67
CA ARG A 298 27.64 -9.69 -2.85
C ARG A 298 27.36 -10.99 -3.61
N LYS A 299 27.60 -12.14 -2.97
CA LYS A 299 27.13 -13.45 -3.46
C LYS A 299 25.60 -13.49 -3.39
N LYS A 300 24.96 -13.74 -4.54
CA LYS A 300 23.49 -13.80 -4.66
C LYS A 300 22.96 -15.09 -4.03
N LEU A 301 22.50 -15.06 -2.78
CA LEU A 301 21.79 -16.22 -2.21
C LEU A 301 20.31 -16.22 -2.62
N ARG A 302 20.01 -16.99 -3.68
CA ARG A 302 18.66 -17.18 -4.23
C ARG A 302 17.66 -17.76 -3.22
N ILE A 303 18.13 -18.55 -2.24
CA ILE A 303 17.29 -19.23 -1.24
C ILE A 303 16.55 -18.26 -0.32
N TYR A 304 17.16 -17.14 0.08
CA TYR A 304 16.48 -16.17 0.95
C TYR A 304 15.38 -15.38 0.21
N VAL A 305 15.55 -15.19 -1.10
CA VAL A 305 14.54 -14.55 -1.95
C VAL A 305 13.30 -15.44 -2.06
N THR A 306 13.49 -16.74 -2.30
CA THR A 306 12.37 -17.69 -2.39
C THR A 306 11.63 -17.80 -1.06
N VAL A 307 12.34 -17.87 0.07
CA VAL A 307 11.71 -17.94 1.41
C VAL A 307 10.93 -16.66 1.72
N PHE A 308 11.45 -15.48 1.36
CA PHE A 308 10.77 -14.22 1.64
C PHE A 308 9.55 -13.98 0.74
N LEU A 309 9.67 -14.29 -0.56
CA LEU A 309 8.53 -14.26 -1.49
C LEU A 309 7.44 -15.25 -1.06
N PHE A 310 7.85 -16.45 -0.63
CA PHE A 310 6.94 -17.46 -0.10
C PHE A 310 6.28 -17.00 1.21
N GLY A 311 6.99 -16.29 2.09
CA GLY A 311 6.43 -15.68 3.30
C GLY A 311 5.36 -14.61 3.00
N ILE A 312 5.59 -13.76 2.01
CA ILE A 312 4.59 -12.77 1.56
C ILE A 312 3.35 -13.47 0.98
N ILE A 313 3.55 -14.55 0.22
CA ILE A 313 2.48 -15.37 -0.34
C ILE A 313 1.69 -16.07 0.78
N ILE A 314 2.35 -16.70 1.75
CA ILE A 314 1.70 -17.38 2.90
C ILE A 314 0.88 -16.40 3.74
N LEU A 315 1.43 -15.23 4.06
CA LEU A 315 0.71 -14.17 4.78
C LEU A 315 -0.51 -13.65 4.00
N SER A 316 -0.48 -13.77 2.67
CA SER A 316 -1.62 -13.46 1.80
C SER A 316 -2.69 -14.57 1.81
N PHE A 317 -2.28 -15.84 1.98
CA PHE A 317 -3.20 -16.97 2.10
C PHE A 317 -3.90 -17.04 3.46
N SER A 318 -3.25 -16.62 4.55
CA SER A 318 -3.87 -16.60 5.90
C SER A 318 -5.04 -15.60 5.97
N GLU A 319 -4.95 -14.47 5.29
CA GLU A 319 -6.05 -13.50 5.18
C GLU A 319 -7.24 -14.06 4.39
N MET A 320 -6.96 -14.91 3.40
CA MET A 320 -7.97 -15.57 2.58
C MET A 320 -8.80 -16.59 3.38
N GLN A 321 -8.19 -17.27 4.36
CA GLN A 321 -8.92 -18.23 5.20
C GLN A 321 -9.82 -17.56 6.24
N ILE A 322 -9.37 -16.47 6.86
CA ILE A 322 -10.18 -15.72 7.84
C ILE A 322 -11.41 -15.08 7.16
N ALA A 323 -11.27 -14.58 5.93
CA ALA A 323 -12.40 -14.07 5.16
C ALA A 323 -13.38 -15.18 4.73
N ARG A 324 -12.86 -16.36 4.36
CA ARG A 324 -13.66 -17.55 4.02
C ARG A 324 -14.46 -18.07 5.23
N GLN A 325 -13.89 -17.98 6.43
CA GLN A 325 -14.50 -18.43 7.68
C GLN A 325 -15.55 -17.43 8.22
N ILE A 326 -15.39 -16.13 7.93
CA ILE A 326 -16.38 -15.09 8.26
C ILE A 326 -17.54 -15.08 7.25
N TRP A 327 -17.31 -15.33 5.96
CA TRP A 327 -18.42 -15.45 5.00
C TRP A 327 -19.13 -16.79 5.10
N SER A 328 -18.44 -17.88 5.44
CA SER A 328 -19.16 -19.12 5.76
C SER A 328 -20.09 -18.93 6.96
N SER A 329 -19.79 -18.02 7.91
CA SER A 329 -20.65 -17.76 9.07
C SER A 329 -21.87 -16.86 8.82
N SER A 330 -22.06 -16.31 7.61
CA SER A 330 -23.41 -15.96 7.14
C SER A 330 -23.92 -17.16 6.34
N HIS A 331 -24.22 -18.25 7.05
CA HIS A 331 -24.71 -19.49 6.44
C HIS A 331 -26.05 -19.22 5.76
N ILE A 332 -26.00 -18.93 4.47
CA ILE A 332 -27.12 -19.22 3.59
C ILE A 332 -27.08 -20.73 3.41
N GLU A 333 -27.96 -21.42 4.13
CA GLU A 333 -28.11 -22.85 3.93
C GLU A 333 -28.90 -23.09 2.64
N ASN A 334 -28.61 -24.21 1.98
CA ASN A 334 -29.36 -24.62 0.79
C ASN A 334 -30.36 -25.68 1.22
N CYS A 335 -31.63 -25.50 0.88
CA CYS A 335 -32.64 -26.48 1.25
C CYS A 335 -32.39 -27.82 0.53
N PRO A 336 -32.42 -28.97 1.24
CA PRO A 336 -31.98 -30.27 0.70
C PRO A 336 -32.80 -30.80 -0.48
N LYS A 337 -34.00 -30.24 -0.72
CA LYS A 337 -34.92 -30.69 -1.77
C LYS A 337 -34.90 -29.82 -3.03
N CYS A 338 -34.91 -28.49 -2.86
CA CYS A 338 -34.90 -27.49 -3.95
C CYS A 338 -33.47 -27.00 -4.29
N LYS A 339 -32.49 -27.19 -3.38
CA LYS A 339 -31.15 -26.57 -3.40
C LYS A 339 -31.13 -25.04 -3.39
N ALA A 340 -32.28 -24.39 -3.23
CA ALA A 340 -32.40 -22.94 -3.11
C ALA A 340 -31.82 -22.42 -1.78
N ALA A 341 -31.23 -21.23 -1.84
CA ALA A 341 -30.76 -20.47 -0.70
C ALA A 341 -31.91 -20.14 0.27
N VAL A 342 -31.73 -20.41 1.55
CA VAL A 342 -32.74 -20.20 2.61
C VAL A 342 -32.15 -19.57 3.86
N GLN A 343 -33.02 -18.83 4.57
CA GLN A 343 -32.68 -18.08 5.78
C GLN A 343 -33.71 -18.41 6.88
N GLY A 344 -33.22 -18.70 8.09
CA GLY A 344 -34.05 -19.04 9.25
C GLY A 344 -34.12 -17.94 10.30
N GLU A 345 -35.09 -18.06 11.19
CA GLU A 345 -35.15 -17.32 12.44
C GLU A 345 -34.89 -18.27 13.61
N VAL A 346 -33.97 -17.89 14.50
CA VAL A 346 -33.59 -18.70 15.67
C VAL A 346 -34.42 -18.29 16.88
N VAL A 347 -35.20 -19.23 17.41
CA VAL A 347 -35.92 -19.05 18.68
C VAL A 347 -35.06 -19.61 19.80
N TRP A 348 -34.71 -18.78 20.78
CA TRP A 348 -33.87 -19.17 21.93
C TRP A 348 -34.70 -19.46 23.17
N ASN A 349 -34.31 -20.48 23.93
CA ASN A 349 -34.83 -20.72 25.27
C ASN A 349 -34.20 -19.75 26.29
N ALA A 350 -34.72 -19.80 27.53
CA ALA A 350 -34.20 -19.04 28.65
C ALA A 350 -32.75 -19.44 28.98
N TRP A 351 -32.05 -18.53 29.67
CA TRP A 351 -30.69 -18.78 30.16
C TRP A 351 -30.75 -19.66 31.40
N GLU A 352 -30.13 -20.84 31.31
CA GLU A 352 -29.98 -21.81 32.39
C GLU A 352 -28.59 -21.68 33.00
N ASN A 353 -28.48 -21.77 34.33
CA ASN A 353 -27.19 -21.75 35.02
C ASN A 353 -26.53 -23.11 34.86
N GLU A 354 -25.31 -23.17 34.32
CA GLU A 354 -24.60 -24.44 34.17
C GLU A 354 -23.54 -24.63 35.26
N LYS A 355 -22.74 -23.60 35.58
CA LYS A 355 -21.60 -23.73 36.52
C LYS A 355 -21.28 -22.40 37.24
N ASN A 356 -20.71 -22.48 38.43
CA ASN A 356 -20.16 -21.32 39.16
C ASN A 356 -18.70 -21.05 38.73
N VAL A 357 -18.32 -19.78 38.65
CA VAL A 357 -17.02 -19.31 38.17
C VAL A 357 -16.56 -18.15 39.06
N VAL A 358 -15.28 -18.14 39.46
CA VAL A 358 -14.71 -17.09 40.34
C VAL A 358 -14.06 -16.00 39.50
N CYS A 359 -14.46 -14.74 39.65
CA CYS A 359 -13.83 -13.59 38.99
C CYS A 359 -13.10 -12.69 40.00
N THR A 360 -11.89 -12.24 39.64
CA THR A 360 -11.10 -11.29 40.44
C THR A 360 -11.38 -9.85 40.00
N HIS A 361 -12.28 -9.14 40.68
CA HIS A 361 -12.45 -7.69 40.55
C HIS A 361 -12.11 -6.99 41.88
N GLN A 362 -11.52 -5.80 41.82
CA GLN A 362 -10.83 -5.12 42.93
C GLN A 362 -11.69 -4.71 44.14
N TYR A 363 -13.02 -4.83 44.09
CA TYR A 363 -13.91 -4.39 45.17
C TYR A 363 -15.11 -5.32 45.44
N ALA A 364 -15.11 -6.58 44.98
CA ALA A 364 -16.14 -7.56 45.35
C ALA A 364 -15.59 -9.00 45.33
N TRP A 365 -15.85 -9.77 46.38
CA TRP A 365 -15.63 -11.22 46.45
C TRP A 365 -16.98 -11.93 46.35
N GLY A 366 -17.17 -12.75 45.32
CA GLY A 366 -18.38 -13.55 45.11
C GLY A 366 -18.21 -14.59 43.99
N ASP A 367 -18.98 -15.68 44.06
CA ASP A 367 -19.07 -16.70 43.00
C ASP A 367 -20.01 -16.20 41.90
N ASP A 368 -19.51 -16.02 40.68
CA ASP A 368 -20.30 -15.63 39.52
C ASP A 368 -20.87 -16.86 38.79
N LEU A 369 -21.92 -16.69 37.99
CA LEU A 369 -22.66 -17.79 37.35
C LEU A 369 -22.43 -17.80 35.83
N GLN A 370 -21.92 -18.91 35.28
CA GLN A 370 -21.94 -19.19 33.85
C GLN A 370 -23.32 -19.74 33.46
N LYS A 371 -23.96 -19.07 32.50
CA LYS A 371 -25.27 -19.45 31.96
C LYS A 371 -25.17 -19.90 30.50
N ALA A 372 -25.93 -20.90 30.13
CA ALA A 372 -26.11 -21.35 28.74
C ALA A 372 -27.58 -21.29 28.32
N ARG A 373 -27.86 -21.15 27.03
CA ARG A 373 -29.20 -21.32 26.47
C ARG A 373 -29.15 -22.10 25.16
N TYR A 374 -30.20 -22.86 24.92
CA TYR A 374 -30.38 -23.64 23.69
C TYR A 374 -31.48 -22.99 22.85
N GLY A 375 -31.34 -22.99 21.53
CA GLY A 375 -32.30 -22.44 20.59
C GLY A 375 -32.57 -23.42 19.45
N VAL A 376 -33.67 -23.17 18.73
CA VAL A 376 -34.04 -23.92 17.53
C VAL A 376 -34.29 -22.92 16.41
N GLU A 377 -33.55 -23.08 15.31
CA GLU A 377 -33.71 -22.33 14.08
C GLU A 377 -34.72 -23.03 13.18
N LYS A 378 -35.78 -22.32 12.78
CA LYS A 378 -36.77 -22.85 11.83
C LYS A 378 -36.55 -22.19 10.48
N ILE A 379 -36.39 -23.02 9.45
CA ILE A 379 -36.08 -22.58 8.09
C ILE A 379 -37.16 -23.07 7.12
N ARG A 380 -37.61 -22.20 6.21
CA ARG A 380 -38.57 -22.53 5.15
C ARG A 380 -37.97 -22.30 3.75
N CYS A 381 -38.04 -23.30 2.84
CA CYS A 381 -37.70 -23.07 1.42
C CYS A 381 -38.80 -22.30 0.71
N ASN A 382 -38.45 -21.15 0.15
CA ASN A 382 -39.37 -20.35 -0.67
C ASN A 382 -39.66 -20.99 -2.03
N GLU A 383 -38.83 -21.93 -2.51
CA GLU A 383 -39.07 -22.65 -3.77
C GLU A 383 -39.88 -23.94 -3.62
N CYS A 384 -39.66 -24.75 -2.58
CA CYS A 384 -40.39 -26.01 -2.38
C CYS A 384 -41.31 -26.05 -1.15
N GLY A 385 -41.40 -24.96 -0.39
CA GLY A 385 -42.32 -24.82 0.74
C GLY A 385 -42.02 -25.67 1.99
N ASN A 386 -40.96 -26.48 1.97
CA ASN A 386 -40.60 -27.36 3.08
C ASN A 386 -40.05 -26.60 4.29
N PHE A 387 -40.34 -27.11 5.48
CA PHE A 387 -39.82 -26.62 6.75
C PHE A 387 -38.83 -27.61 7.35
N PHE A 388 -37.77 -27.11 7.99
CA PHE A 388 -36.83 -27.92 8.75
C PHE A 388 -36.28 -27.13 9.95
N GLU A 389 -35.87 -27.84 11.00
CA GLU A 389 -35.46 -27.26 12.28
C GLU A 389 -34.03 -27.68 12.64
N ILE A 390 -33.22 -26.72 13.13
CA ILE A 390 -31.81 -26.94 13.52
C ILE A 390 -31.62 -26.46 14.96
N LYS A 391 -31.00 -27.27 15.82
CA LYS A 391 -30.76 -26.92 17.25
C LYS A 391 -29.39 -26.22 17.42
N ILE A 392 -29.36 -25.12 18.17
CA ILE A 392 -28.19 -24.23 18.36
C ILE A 392 -27.99 -23.94 19.87
N ARG A 393 -26.77 -23.64 20.35
CA ARG A 393 -26.44 -23.36 21.77
C ARG A 393 -25.59 -22.09 21.92
N GLN A 394 -25.80 -21.29 22.97
CA GLN A 394 -25.07 -20.04 23.27
C GLN A 394 -24.78 -19.89 24.78
N GLU A 395 -23.63 -19.30 25.17
CA GLU A 395 -23.15 -19.17 26.57
C GLU A 395 -22.79 -17.72 26.96
N LYS A 396 -22.98 -17.34 28.23
CA LYS A 396 -22.54 -16.04 28.81
C LYS A 396 -22.22 -16.16 30.31
N ILE A 397 -21.37 -15.28 30.83
CA ILE A 397 -21.03 -15.18 32.27
C ILE A 397 -21.69 -13.92 32.84
N VAL A 398 -22.31 -14.01 34.02
CA VAL A 398 -22.96 -12.88 34.69
C VAL A 398 -22.33 -12.67 36.06
N CYS A 399 -21.75 -11.48 36.27
CA CYS A 399 -21.15 -11.09 37.53
C CYS A 399 -22.15 -10.34 38.42
N HIS A 400 -22.26 -10.72 39.70
CA HIS A 400 -23.14 -10.03 40.65
C HIS A 400 -22.32 -9.12 41.57
N GLY A 401 -22.18 -7.85 41.20
CA GLY A 401 -21.78 -6.79 42.15
C GLY A 401 -23.01 -6.35 42.95
N TYR A 402 -22.95 -6.42 44.29
CA TYR A 402 -24.00 -5.89 45.15
C TYR A 402 -24.07 -4.36 44.98
N ASN A 403 -25.18 -3.85 44.44
CA ASN A 403 -25.57 -2.44 44.57
C ASN A 403 -26.40 -2.31 45.86
N ASP A 404 -25.70 -1.92 46.92
CA ASP A 404 -26.02 -0.91 47.96
C ASP A 404 -25.30 -1.24 49.27
#